data_AF-A0A7K3XG16-F1
#
_entry.id   AF-A0A7K3XG16-F1
#
_cell.length_a   1.000
_cell.length_b   1.000
_cell.length_c   1.000
_cell.angle_alpha   90.00
_cell.angle_beta   90.00
_cell.angle_gamma   90.00
#
_symmetry.space_group_name_H-M   'P 1'
#
loop_
_entity.id
_entity.type
_entity.pdbx_description
1 polymer ?
#
loop_
_entity_poly.entity_id
_entity_poly.type
_entity_poly.pdbx_seq_one_letter_code
_entity_poly.pdbx_strand_id
1 'polypeptide(L)'
;ELFELLKQTIRPEFLNRIDDVIMFTPLTRKEIYQIVRLQFALVAERLKKSGYETTITDAAVDWIAEAGFDPQFGARPVKRMMQKYLLNDLSKDILAGKVTAGHPVAIDVKDDKLVFVSE
;
A
#
# COMPACT_ATOMS: atom_id res chain seq x y z
N GLU A 1 -3.48 -4.23 -30.27
CA GLU A 1 -2.67 -2.99 -30.42
C GLU A 1 -1.26 -3.14 -29.85
N LEU A 2 -1.07 -3.43 -28.56
CA LEU A 2 0.27 -3.50 -27.94
C LEU A 2 1.22 -4.53 -28.59
N PHE A 3 0.72 -5.72 -28.94
CA PHE A 3 1.54 -6.79 -29.54
C PHE A 3 2.00 -6.45 -30.96
N GLU A 4 1.19 -5.72 -31.71
CA GLU A 4 1.57 -5.23 -33.05
C GLU A 4 2.60 -4.10 -32.95
N LEU A 5 2.47 -3.22 -31.95
CA LEU A 5 3.50 -2.22 -31.66
C LEU A 5 4.84 -2.88 -31.28
N LEU A 6 4.82 -3.97 -30.51
CA LEU A 6 6.02 -4.75 -30.18
C LEU A 6 6.71 -5.30 -31.44
N LYS A 7 5.96 -5.84 -32.41
CA LYS A 7 6.53 -6.32 -33.69
C LYS A 7 7.12 -5.20 -34.55
N GLN A 8 6.61 -3.97 -34.44
CA GLN A 8 7.15 -2.81 -35.16
C GLN A 8 8.43 -2.26 -34.50
N THR A 9 8.59 -2.44 -33.18
CA THR A 9 9.68 -1.83 -32.41
C THR A 9 10.81 -2.81 -32.09
N ILE A 10 10.50 -4.11 -31.99
CA ILE A 10 11.44 -5.18 -31.64
C ILE A 10 11.66 -6.09 -32.86
N ARG A 11 12.91 -6.53 -33.06
CA ARG A 11 13.26 -7.41 -34.18
C ARG A 11 12.52 -8.76 -34.08
N PRO A 12 12.00 -9.30 -35.19
CA PRO A 12 11.29 -10.58 -35.20
C PRO A 12 12.12 -11.74 -34.65
N GLU A 13 13.44 -11.74 -34.90
CA GLU A 13 14.37 -12.76 -34.41
C GLU A 13 14.38 -12.88 -32.88
N PHE A 14 14.22 -11.76 -32.19
CA PHE A 14 14.16 -11.72 -30.73
C PHE A 14 12.79 -12.18 -30.22
N LEU A 15 11.70 -11.74 -30.86
CA LEU A 15 10.35 -12.16 -30.49
C LEU A 15 10.15 -13.67 -30.64
N ASN A 16 10.78 -14.27 -31.65
CA ASN A 16 10.77 -15.72 -31.86
C ASN A 16 11.59 -16.51 -30.80
N ARG A 17 12.27 -15.83 -29.87
CA ARG A 17 12.99 -16.44 -28.73
C ARG A 17 12.25 -16.31 -27.40
N ILE A 18 11.03 -15.78 -27.43
CA ILE A 18 10.18 -15.65 -26.25
C ILE A 18 9.13 -16.75 -26.34
N ASP A 19 9.17 -17.68 -25.39
CA ASP A 19 8.22 -18.80 -25.36
C ASP A 19 6.81 -18.34 -24.98
N ASP A 20 6.70 -17.42 -24.01
CA ASP A 20 5.42 -16.91 -23.51
C ASP A 20 5.49 -15.41 -23.20
N VAL A 21 4.36 -14.72 -23.47
CA VAL A 21 4.18 -13.31 -23.13
C VAL A 21 3.08 -13.17 -22.09
N ILE A 22 3.45 -12.75 -20.88
CA ILE A 22 2.52 -12.53 -19.77
C ILE A 22 2.06 -11.07 -19.78
N MET A 23 0.76 -10.86 -19.94
CA MET A 23 0.15 -9.53 -19.94
C MET A 23 -0.42 -9.22 -18.56
N PHE A 24 -0.01 -8.09 -17.98
CA PHE A 24 -0.58 -7.61 -16.72
C PHE A 24 -1.74 -6.66 -17.01
N THR A 25 -2.88 -6.92 -16.38
CA THR A 25 -4.03 -5.99 -16.42
C THR A 25 -3.84 -4.88 -15.40
N PRO A 26 -4.42 -3.69 -15.64
CA PRO A 26 -4.49 -2.65 -14.62
C PRO A 26 -5.17 -3.16 -13.34
N LEU A 27 -4.73 -2.64 -12.20
CA LEU A 27 -5.31 -3.01 -10.91
C LEU A 27 -6.71 -2.40 -10.75
N THR A 28 -7.62 -3.21 -10.26
CA THR A 28 -8.94 -2.80 -9.78
C THR A 28 -8.85 -2.18 -8.40
N ARG A 29 -9.85 -1.39 -8.01
CA ARG A 29 -9.94 -0.82 -6.65
C ARG A 29 -9.91 -1.91 -5.56
N LYS A 30 -10.52 -3.07 -5.82
CA LYS A 30 -10.53 -4.20 -4.88
C LYS A 30 -9.13 -4.80 -4.68
N GLU A 31 -8.35 -4.93 -5.74
CA GLU A 31 -6.97 -5.43 -5.64
C GLU A 31 -6.08 -4.43 -4.90
N ILE A 32 -6.32 -3.13 -5.07
CA ILE A 32 -5.60 -2.09 -4.33
C ILE A 32 -5.89 -2.17 -2.83
N TYR A 33 -7.16 -2.37 -2.46
CA TYR A 33 -7.53 -2.59 -1.06
C TYR A 33 -6.77 -3.77 -0.44
N GLN A 34 -6.66 -4.89 -1.17
CA GLN A 34 -5.87 -6.05 -0.73
C GLN A 34 -4.38 -5.71 -0.63
N ILE A 35 -3.84 -4.95 -1.58
CA ILE A 35 -2.45 -4.49 -1.54
C ILE A 35 -2.20 -3.62 -0.30
N VAL A 36 -3.10 -2.70 0.04
CA VAL A 36 -2.98 -1.88 1.26
C VAL A 36 -2.92 -2.77 2.50
N ARG A 37 -3.80 -3.78 2.62
CA ARG A 37 -3.76 -4.72 3.75
C ARG A 37 -2.48 -5.53 3.82
N LEU A 38 -2.00 -6.04 2.69
CA LEU A 38 -0.74 -6.78 2.62
C LEU A 38 0.44 -5.89 3.06
N GLN A 39 0.46 -4.65 2.59
CA GLN A 39 1.50 -3.69 2.97
C GLN A 39 1.39 -3.30 4.45
N PHE A 40 0.18 -3.12 4.98
CA PHE A 40 -0.04 -2.89 6.41
C PHE A 40 0.45 -4.06 7.25
N ALA A 41 0.19 -5.31 6.87
CA ALA A 41 0.66 -6.49 7.60
C ALA A 41 2.19 -6.51 7.74
N LEU A 42 2.93 -6.12 6.68
CA LEU A 42 4.39 -5.98 6.72
C LEU A 42 4.85 -4.89 7.70
N VAL A 43 4.08 -3.80 7.83
CA VAL A 43 4.34 -2.73 8.79
C VAL A 43 4.03 -3.19 10.21
N ALA A 44 2.88 -3.80 10.42
CA ALA A 44 2.44 -4.32 11.71
C ALA A 44 3.43 -5.34 12.29
N GLU A 45 3.96 -6.24 11.45
CA GLU A 45 5.02 -7.17 11.87
C GLU A 45 6.30 -6.48 12.36
N ARG A 46 6.68 -5.35 11.75
CA ARG A 46 7.84 -4.58 12.20
C ARG A 46 7.55 -3.85 13.51
N LEU A 47 6.37 -3.26 13.63
CA LEU A 47 5.93 -2.56 14.84
C LEU A 47 5.81 -3.51 16.04
N LYS A 48 5.31 -4.73 15.80
CA LYS A 48 5.22 -5.78 16.81
C LYS A 48 6.58 -6.14 17.40
N LYS A 49 7.62 -6.23 16.57
CA LYS A 49 9.01 -6.44 17.03
C LYS A 49 9.54 -5.30 17.91
N SER A 50 8.98 -4.10 17.76
CA SER A 50 9.28 -2.94 18.57
C SER A 50 8.35 -2.77 19.78
N GLY A 51 7.46 -3.75 20.05
CA GLY A 51 6.55 -3.74 21.19
C GLY A 51 5.23 -3.01 20.97
N TYR A 52 4.87 -2.70 19.72
CA TYR A 52 3.62 -2.03 19.37
C TYR A 52 2.69 -3.01 18.64
N GLU A 53 1.60 -3.38 19.28
CA GLU A 53 0.52 -4.12 18.61
C GLU A 53 -0.37 -3.13 17.86
N THR A 54 -0.64 -3.39 16.59
CA THR A 54 -1.39 -2.46 15.74
C THR A 54 -2.49 -3.17 14.96
N THR A 55 -3.65 -2.53 14.85
CA THR A 55 -4.77 -2.95 14.02
C THR A 55 -5.18 -1.80 13.11
N ILE A 56 -5.79 -2.10 11.96
CA ILE A 56 -6.28 -1.09 11.02
C ILE A 56 -7.74 -1.36 10.71
N THR A 57 -8.57 -0.32 10.77
CA THR A 57 -9.99 -0.40 10.40
C THR A 57 -10.15 -0.47 8.89
N ASP A 58 -11.27 -1.02 8.44
CA ASP A 58 -11.62 -1.08 7.02
C ASP A 58 -11.70 0.33 6.40
N ALA A 59 -12.20 1.30 7.17
CA ALA A 59 -12.30 2.70 6.75
C ALA A 59 -10.92 3.34 6.52
N ALA A 60 -9.94 3.07 7.38
CA ALA A 60 -8.57 3.53 7.16
C ALA A 60 -7.91 2.87 5.94
N VAL A 61 -8.18 1.58 5.71
CA VAL A 61 -7.70 0.88 4.50
C VAL A 61 -8.30 1.50 3.23
N ASP A 62 -9.61 1.75 3.22
CA ASP A 62 -10.30 2.39 2.10
C ASP A 62 -9.73 3.79 1.82
N TRP A 63 -9.53 4.59 2.86
CA TRP A 63 -8.96 5.92 2.73
C TRP A 63 -7.55 5.90 2.10
N ILE A 64 -6.68 5.00 2.56
CA ILE A 64 -5.34 4.83 1.98
C ILE A 64 -5.42 4.33 0.53
N ALA A 65 -6.35 3.43 0.23
CA ALA A 65 -6.56 2.90 -1.11
C ALA A 65 -7.01 3.99 -2.08
N GLU A 66 -7.92 4.87 -1.66
CA GLU A 66 -8.38 6.01 -2.46
C GLU A 66 -7.28 7.05 -2.66
N ALA A 67 -6.54 7.40 -1.61
CA ALA A 67 -5.40 8.31 -1.70
C ALA A 67 -4.21 7.76 -2.52
N GLY A 68 -4.09 6.43 -2.59
CA GLY A 68 -3.00 5.72 -3.27
C GLY A 68 -3.33 5.20 -4.66
N PHE A 69 -4.58 5.33 -5.12
CA PHE A 69 -5.00 4.86 -6.44
C PHE A 69 -4.69 5.90 -7.52
N ASP A 70 -3.84 5.51 -8.46
CA ASP A 70 -3.64 6.24 -9.68
C ASP A 70 -3.84 5.31 -10.89
N PRO A 71 -4.76 5.61 -11.82
CA PRO A 71 -5.01 4.78 -13.01
C PRO A 71 -3.79 4.60 -13.92
N GLN A 72 -2.88 5.57 -13.97
CA GLN A 72 -1.65 5.53 -14.78
C GLN A 72 -0.50 4.84 -14.04
N PHE A 73 -0.40 5.01 -12.71
CA PHE A 73 0.72 4.48 -11.92
C PHE A 73 0.38 3.20 -11.13
N GLY A 74 -0.86 2.73 -11.15
CA GLY A 74 -1.34 1.57 -10.41
C GLY A 74 -1.21 1.77 -8.89
N ALA A 75 -0.88 0.69 -8.15
CA ALA A 75 -0.69 0.74 -6.71
C ALA A 75 0.69 1.27 -6.27
N ARG A 76 1.55 1.74 -7.19
CA ARG A 76 2.88 2.28 -6.84
C ARG A 76 2.82 3.41 -5.81
N PRO A 77 1.84 4.35 -5.85
CA PRO A 77 1.71 5.40 -4.84
C PRO A 77 1.33 4.88 -3.45
N VAL A 78 0.67 3.71 -3.34
CA VAL A 78 0.18 3.15 -2.06
C VAL A 78 1.28 3.06 -1.02
N LYS A 79 2.44 2.50 -1.38
CA LYS A 79 3.59 2.39 -0.46
C LYS A 79 4.04 3.76 0.05
N ARG A 80 4.07 4.77 -0.82
CA ARG A 80 4.43 6.14 -0.46
C ARG A 80 3.38 6.80 0.43
N MET A 81 2.09 6.57 0.16
CA MET A 81 1.00 7.10 0.97
C MET A 81 1.00 6.49 2.38
N MET A 82 1.17 5.17 2.50
CA MET A 82 1.33 4.56 3.82
C MET A 82 2.56 5.08 4.55
N GLN A 83 3.70 5.25 3.88
CA GLN A 83 4.87 5.80 4.55
C GLN A 83 4.60 7.23 5.07
N LYS A 84 3.94 8.06 4.26
CA LYS A 84 3.64 9.45 4.60
C LYS A 84 2.62 9.59 5.72
N TYR A 85 1.47 8.90 5.62
CA TYR A 85 0.33 9.11 6.52
C TYR A 85 0.30 8.13 7.68
N LEU A 86 0.76 6.89 7.47
CA LEU A 86 0.77 5.90 8.54
C LEU A 86 2.06 5.99 9.34
N LEU A 87 3.21 5.69 8.72
CA LEU A 87 4.47 5.54 9.44
C LEU A 87 4.96 6.85 10.06
N ASN A 88 4.96 7.94 9.29
CA ASN A 88 5.48 9.21 9.81
C ASN A 88 4.60 9.78 10.92
N ASP A 89 3.27 9.71 10.80
CA ASP A 89 2.39 10.28 11.81
C ASP A 89 2.33 9.40 13.06
N LEU A 90 2.34 8.07 12.91
CA LEU A 90 2.51 7.16 14.05
C LEU A 90 3.83 7.42 14.79
N SER A 91 4.92 7.64 14.05
CA SER A 91 6.23 7.95 14.65
C SER A 91 6.18 9.23 15.48
N LYS A 92 5.47 10.26 15.02
CA LYS A 92 5.28 11.50 15.79
C LYS A 92 4.49 11.26 17.08
N ASP A 93 3.43 10.46 17.02
CA ASP A 93 2.60 10.18 18.20
C ASP A 93 3.31 9.28 19.23
N ILE A 94 4.16 8.36 18.78
CA ILE A 94 5.08 7.59 19.65
C ILE A 94 6.08 8.55 20.33
N LEU A 95 6.72 9.43 19.56
CA LEU A 95 7.69 10.41 20.11
C LEU A 95 7.03 11.41 21.07
N ALA A 96 5.76 11.75 20.84
CA ALA A 96 4.97 12.60 21.73
C ALA A 96 4.43 11.86 22.97
N GLY A 97 4.65 10.55 23.09
CA GLY A 97 4.18 9.73 24.20
C GLY A 97 2.67 9.44 24.19
N LYS A 98 1.96 9.75 23.10
CA LYS A 98 0.51 9.44 22.97
C LYS A 98 0.26 7.97 22.68
N VAL A 99 1.22 7.32 22.02
CA VAL A 99 1.22 5.89 21.74
C VAL A 99 2.35 5.26 22.53
N THR A 100 2.03 4.30 23.39
CA THR A 100 3.01 3.63 24.24
C THR A 100 3.15 2.16 23.89
N ALA A 101 4.36 1.63 24.06
CA ALA A 101 4.60 0.21 23.85
C ALA A 101 3.80 -0.63 24.86
N GLY A 102 3.32 -1.79 24.43
CA GLY A 102 2.51 -2.69 25.26
C GLY A 102 1.01 -2.42 25.27
N HIS A 103 0.54 -1.30 24.69
CA HIS A 103 -0.88 -1.04 24.47
C HIS A 103 -1.23 -1.23 22.99
N PRO A 104 -2.34 -1.92 22.67
CA PRO A 104 -2.82 -2.03 21.31
C PRO A 104 -3.18 -0.66 20.73
N VAL A 105 -2.79 -0.42 19.48
CA VAL A 105 -3.10 0.80 18.74
C VAL A 105 -4.02 0.49 17.57
N ALA A 106 -5.22 1.04 17.61
CA ALA A 106 -6.15 1.02 16.49
C ALA A 106 -5.88 2.22 15.57
N ILE A 107 -5.68 1.93 14.29
CA ILE A 107 -5.53 2.93 13.23
C ILE A 107 -6.88 3.07 12.54
N ASP A 108 -7.43 4.29 12.60
CA ASP A 108 -8.71 4.63 11.98
C ASP A 108 -8.60 5.93 11.16
N VAL A 109 -9.69 6.33 10.53
CA VAL A 109 -9.78 7.60 9.79
C VAL A 109 -10.85 8.51 10.39
N LYS A 110 -10.47 9.78 10.60
CA LYS A 110 -11.39 10.83 11.07
C LYS A 110 -11.00 12.16 10.44
N ASP A 111 -12.00 12.94 10.01
CA ASP A 111 -11.81 14.27 9.42
C ASP A 111 -10.76 14.27 8.29
N ASP A 112 -10.83 13.26 7.42
CA ASP A 112 -9.93 13.04 6.27
C ASP A 112 -8.44 12.85 6.65
N LYS A 113 -8.19 12.33 7.87
CA LYS A 113 -6.85 12.05 8.39
C LYS A 113 -6.82 10.73 9.15
N LEU A 114 -5.68 10.06 9.11
CA LEU A 114 -5.45 8.90 9.98
C LEU A 114 -5.34 9.34 11.43
N VAL A 115 -5.98 8.60 12.31
CA VAL A 115 -5.94 8.78 13.76
C VAL A 115 -5.47 7.48 14.41
N PHE A 116 -4.69 7.62 15.49
CA PHE A 116 -4.13 6.52 16.24
C PHE A 116 -4.74 6.52 17.63
N VAL A 117 -5.52 5.48 17.94
CA VAL A 117 -6.22 5.33 19.22
C VAL A 117 -5.51 4.23 19.99
N SER A 118 -4.89 4.57 21.11
CA SER A 118 -4.39 3.59 22.07
C SER A 118 -5.56 3.13 22.93
N GLU A 119 -5.79 1.82 23.00
CA GLU A 119 -6.68 1.21 23.98
C GLU A 119 -6.02 1.13 25.37
#